data_AF-L0DRU5-F1
#
_entry.id   AF-L0DRU5-F1
#
_cell.length_a   1.000
_cell.length_b   1.000
_cell.length_c   1.000
_cell.angle_alpha   90.00
_cell.angle_beta   90.00
_cell.angle_gamma   90.00
#
_symmetry.space_group_name_H-M   'P 1'
#
loop_
_entity.id
_entity.type
_entity.pdbx_description
1 polymer ?
#
loop_
_entity_poly.entity_id
_entity_poly.type
_entity_poly.pdbx_seq_one_letter_code
_entity_poly.pdbx_strand_id
1 'polypeptide(L)'
;MILESVFCSPEGATVHSQGRKPLSLPRTFVQNPEFPPAFFGQSGIVNASLDPPVGLTARGKVPWLARMLIMSPTLTDPEAWAQANFAGADLGDKRRETRLIRLATQIAVDSSASLPKATGNWDDLRAAYRLLDSSAVNFRAIAEPHWRSIRETSPEMALILDDTTEIDFGCTRQIQGVGPVGTGTGQGFMIHSGLMVSHKDEVVYGLAGQILFHRKPVPKGESRTQRRKRDRESEVWGKLIELIGSPPQNTRWVHVMDRGSDDFEVYCRAQRQGVDWVGRVKSLHRRVQGADGLERPLQEELESVPQAGCFTLKLRSRPGLPARTAKLTVTFVRATMLVPRQPADSLKGLDPQPIAQYVVCVREVDPPASVKEPIEWVLYTSLEVACLEDALRIISYYEKRWLIEEWHKALKSGCSAADHQLKASHRLEALTGLLSVVAVRLLQLKGIARSEPERPAIEAAPPKYVAVLRAFRRTTEALPWGTYQFFRELAKLGGFLGRKGDGEPGWQTIWRGWMKLQAMVQGAELDLRLE
;
A
#
# COMPACT_ATOMS: atom_id res chain seq x y z
N MET A 1 -4.55 -23.44 5.72
CA MET A 1 -4.06 -23.50 4.33
C MET A 1 -3.41 -22.16 4.05
N ILE A 2 -2.12 -22.11 4.38
CA ILE A 2 -1.32 -20.88 4.49
C ILE A 2 -0.70 -20.60 3.12
N LEU A 3 -0.67 -19.32 2.75
CA LEU A 3 -0.06 -18.77 1.55
C LEU A 3 1.46 -19.02 1.56
N GLU A 4 1.98 -19.65 0.52
CA GLU A 4 3.40 -19.57 0.18
C GLU A 4 3.63 -18.33 -0.68
N SER A 5 4.13 -17.27 -0.04
CA SER A 5 4.95 -16.23 -0.68
C SER A 5 6.20 -16.02 0.18
N VAL A 6 7.13 -16.97 0.08
CA VAL A 6 8.42 -16.90 0.79
C VAL A 6 9.38 -16.02 0.00
N PHE A 7 9.49 -14.75 0.39
CA PHE A 7 10.66 -13.91 0.13
C PHE A 7 11.47 -13.81 1.42
N CYS A 8 12.54 -14.61 1.54
CA CYS A 8 13.47 -14.58 2.65
C CYS A 8 14.67 -13.68 2.32
N SER A 9 15.01 -12.74 3.20
CA SER A 9 16.25 -11.96 3.18
C SER A 9 17.36 -12.70 3.92
N PRO A 10 18.63 -12.61 3.52
CA PRO A 10 19.73 -13.29 4.22
C PRO A 10 20.28 -12.40 5.35
N GLU A 11 20.20 -12.85 6.59
CA GLU A 11 21.04 -12.37 7.69
C GLU A 11 21.63 -13.58 8.42
N GLY A 12 22.95 -13.62 8.55
CA GLY A 12 23.66 -14.65 9.32
C GLY A 12 25.08 -14.92 8.83
N ALA A 13 26.00 -13.98 9.08
CA ALA A 13 27.44 -14.28 9.06
C ALA A 13 28.11 -13.62 10.26
N THR A 14 28.38 -14.45 11.26
CA THR A 14 29.22 -14.20 12.44
C THR A 14 30.67 -14.01 11.98
N VAL A 15 31.28 -12.85 12.26
CA VAL A 15 32.70 -12.61 12.00
C VAL A 15 33.49 -12.80 13.29
N HIS A 16 34.40 -13.78 13.26
CA HIS A 16 35.42 -14.00 14.27
C HIS A 16 36.50 -12.91 14.23
N SER A 17 36.90 -12.46 15.41
CA SER A 17 38.02 -11.58 15.69
C SER A 17 39.38 -12.23 15.38
N GLN A 18 40.26 -11.52 14.66
CA GLN A 18 41.71 -11.58 14.86
C GLN A 18 42.34 -10.22 14.53
N GLY A 19 43.18 -9.71 15.42
CA GLY A 19 43.85 -8.42 15.28
C GLY A 19 45.27 -8.52 14.70
N ARG A 20 45.81 -7.38 14.25
CA ARG A 20 47.15 -6.85 14.60
C ARG A 20 47.49 -5.56 13.81
N LYS A 21 47.77 -4.51 14.62
CA LYS A 21 48.81 -3.46 14.56
C LYS A 21 48.84 -2.37 13.45
N PRO A 22 49.36 -1.17 13.80
CA PRO A 22 49.13 0.09 13.10
C PRO A 22 50.33 0.50 12.22
N LEU A 23 50.09 1.37 11.23
CA LEU A 23 51.14 2.05 10.49
C LEU A 23 50.82 3.55 10.34
N SER A 24 51.92 4.28 10.44
CA SER A 24 52.12 5.68 10.82
C SER A 24 51.91 6.70 9.70
N LEU A 25 51.63 7.94 10.12
CA LEU A 25 51.70 9.21 9.36
C LEU A 25 53.05 9.39 8.63
N PRO A 26 53.10 10.34 7.67
CA PRO A 26 53.74 11.60 8.05
C PRO A 26 52.97 12.86 7.64
N ARG A 27 53.20 13.89 8.46
CA ARG A 27 52.86 15.30 8.28
C ARG A 27 53.67 15.92 7.15
N THR A 28 53.07 16.86 6.42
CA THR A 28 53.77 18.07 5.95
C THR A 28 52.80 19.25 5.89
N PHE A 29 53.12 20.25 6.70
CA PHE A 29 52.63 21.63 6.64
C PHE A 29 53.27 22.34 5.44
N VAL A 30 52.50 23.12 4.67
CA VAL A 30 52.98 24.36 4.01
C VAL A 30 51.83 25.38 3.95
N GLN A 31 52.20 26.65 4.07
CA GLN A 31 51.47 27.85 4.43
C GLN A 31 50.49 28.40 3.37
N ASN A 32 49.52 29.15 3.88
CA ASN A 32 48.71 30.19 3.22
C ASN A 32 49.59 31.25 2.52
N PRO A 33 49.08 31.97 1.50
CA PRO A 33 48.51 33.30 1.82
C PRO A 33 47.30 33.77 0.97
N GLU A 34 46.52 34.63 1.65
CA GLU A 34 45.90 35.88 1.16
C GLU A 34 44.58 35.90 0.36
N PHE A 35 43.59 36.53 1.03
CA PHE A 35 42.39 37.18 0.51
C PHE A 35 42.71 38.51 -0.21
N PRO A 36 41.78 38.99 -1.05
CA PRO A 36 41.41 40.41 -1.05
C PRO A 36 39.89 40.66 -0.89
N PRO A 37 39.46 41.90 -0.62
CA PRO A 37 38.31 42.20 0.24
C PRO A 37 37.00 42.62 -0.47
N ALA A 38 35.95 42.61 0.35
CA ALA A 38 34.66 43.30 0.33
C ALA A 38 34.29 44.25 -0.82
N PHE A 39 33.05 44.09 -1.31
CA PHE A 39 32.23 45.19 -1.82
C PHE A 39 30.92 45.26 -1.01
N PHE A 40 30.76 46.39 -0.32
CA PHE A 40 29.50 46.83 0.28
C PHE A 40 28.55 47.34 -0.81
N GLY A 41 27.29 46.93 -0.75
CA GLY A 41 26.18 47.52 -1.51
C GLY A 41 24.91 47.47 -0.67
N GLN A 42 24.53 48.63 -0.12
CA GLN A 42 23.35 48.82 0.71
C GLN A 42 22.04 48.80 -0.08
N SER A 43 20.98 48.51 0.67
CA SER A 43 19.60 49.03 0.56
C SER A 43 18.65 48.46 -0.50
N GLY A 44 17.51 47.98 -0.02
CA GLY A 44 16.34 47.67 -0.83
C GLY A 44 15.33 46.75 -0.16
N ILE A 45 14.78 47.13 1.00
CA ILE A 45 13.60 46.49 1.57
C ILE A 45 12.41 46.85 0.68
N VAL A 46 11.78 45.86 0.05
CA VAL A 46 10.43 45.99 -0.53
C VAL A 46 9.59 44.83 -0.02
N ASN A 47 8.74 45.13 0.96
CA ASN A 47 7.63 44.27 1.37
C ASN A 47 6.58 44.28 0.26
N ALA A 48 6.39 43.16 -0.42
CA ALA A 48 5.22 42.93 -1.27
C ALA A 48 4.33 41.86 -0.62
N SER A 49 3.29 42.33 0.06
CA SER A 49 2.10 41.56 0.42
C SER A 49 1.44 41.08 -0.89
N LEU A 50 1.18 39.76 -0.97
CA LEU A 50 0.36 39.17 -2.02
C LEU A 50 -0.94 38.70 -1.38
N ASP A 51 -1.97 39.55 -1.46
CA ASP A 51 -3.35 39.10 -1.33
C ASP A 51 -3.72 38.19 -2.52
N PRO A 52 -4.54 37.14 -2.31
CA PRO A 52 -4.94 36.24 -3.39
C PRO A 52 -5.99 36.91 -4.30
N PRO A 53 -5.93 36.70 -5.63
CA PRO A 53 -6.92 37.26 -6.53
C PRO A 53 -8.27 36.55 -6.38
N VAL A 54 -9.30 37.35 -6.14
CA VAL A 54 -10.71 36.98 -6.17
C VAL A 54 -11.14 36.76 -7.62
N GLY A 55 -11.70 35.59 -7.93
CA GLY A 55 -12.47 35.37 -9.16
C GLY A 55 -12.15 34.08 -9.90
N LEU A 56 -12.67 32.94 -9.43
CA LEU A 56 -12.92 31.79 -10.29
C LEU A 56 -14.18 31.05 -9.80
N THR A 57 -15.29 31.37 -10.48
CA THR A 57 -16.55 30.65 -10.39
C THR A 57 -16.41 29.23 -10.94
N ALA A 58 -16.97 28.28 -10.20
CA ALA A 58 -17.05 26.87 -10.52
C ALA A 58 -17.63 26.58 -11.92
N ARG A 59 -16.92 25.78 -12.72
CA ARG A 59 -17.41 24.70 -13.60
C ARG A 59 -16.26 24.17 -14.45
N GLY A 60 -15.90 22.91 -14.22
CA GLY A 60 -14.83 22.19 -14.92
C GLY A 60 -14.02 21.33 -13.96
N LYS A 61 -14.57 20.17 -13.55
CA LYS A 61 -13.81 19.17 -12.79
C LYS A 61 -12.81 18.52 -13.75
N VAL A 62 -11.53 18.85 -13.60
CA VAL A 62 -10.45 18.30 -14.42
C VAL A 62 -9.72 17.20 -13.62
N PRO A 63 -9.30 16.08 -14.24
CA PRO A 63 -8.60 14.95 -13.61
C PRO A 63 -7.27 15.26 -12.87
N TRP A 64 -6.82 16.51 -12.84
CA TRP A 64 -5.55 16.89 -12.21
C TRP A 64 -5.60 16.88 -10.68
N LEU A 65 -6.77 17.05 -10.04
CA LEU A 65 -6.89 17.10 -8.57
C LEU A 65 -6.48 15.78 -7.89
N ALA A 66 -6.76 14.63 -8.50
CA ALA A 66 -6.31 13.33 -8.00
C ALA A 66 -4.77 13.20 -8.09
N ARG A 67 -4.14 13.76 -9.14
CA ARG A 67 -2.68 13.85 -9.25
C ARG A 67 -2.10 14.83 -8.22
N MET A 68 -2.76 15.96 -7.97
CA MET A 68 -2.24 17.00 -7.08
C MET A 68 -2.27 16.63 -5.59
N LEU A 69 -3.22 15.79 -5.15
CA LEU A 69 -3.26 15.26 -3.79
C LEU A 69 -2.20 14.19 -3.52
N ILE A 70 -1.80 13.43 -4.55
CA ILE A 70 -0.75 12.39 -4.44
C ILE A 70 0.66 12.99 -4.60
N MET A 71 0.79 14.17 -5.21
CA MET A 71 2.08 14.71 -5.65
C MET A 71 2.36 16.16 -5.21
N SER A 72 1.73 16.62 -4.13
CA SER A 72 1.99 17.95 -3.54
C SER A 72 3.02 17.91 -2.41
N PRO A 73 3.59 19.09 -2.02
CA PRO A 73 4.37 19.23 -0.78
C PRO A 73 3.59 18.77 0.47
N THR A 74 2.26 18.67 0.37
CA THR A 74 1.37 18.05 1.36
C THR A 74 1.79 16.64 1.77
N LEU A 75 2.35 15.81 0.87
CA LEU A 75 2.72 14.43 1.22
C LEU A 75 4.03 14.37 2.01
N THR A 76 4.97 15.26 1.71
CA THR A 76 6.28 15.32 2.33
C THR A 76 6.28 16.13 3.63
N ASP A 77 5.35 17.07 3.80
CA ASP A 77 5.07 17.76 5.06
C ASP A 77 4.15 16.92 5.98
N PRO A 78 4.64 16.43 7.14
CA PRO A 78 3.84 15.62 8.06
C PRO A 78 2.56 16.29 8.59
N GLU A 79 2.55 17.62 8.74
CA GLU A 79 1.39 18.35 9.29
C GLU A 79 0.30 18.49 8.23
N ALA A 80 0.65 19.02 7.06
CA ALA A 80 -0.26 19.11 5.93
C ALA A 80 -0.80 17.73 5.52
N TRP A 81 0.04 16.69 5.54
CA TRP A 81 -0.39 15.32 5.29
C TRP A 81 -1.42 14.84 6.31
N ALA A 82 -1.15 15.02 7.61
CA ALA A 82 -2.05 14.57 8.66
C ALA A 82 -3.41 15.29 8.58
N GLN A 83 -3.40 16.60 8.33
CA GLN A 83 -4.60 17.38 8.12
C GLN A 83 -5.42 16.84 6.94
N ALA A 84 -4.79 16.58 5.79
CA ALA A 84 -5.46 16.09 4.60
C ALA A 84 -6.10 14.70 4.77
N ASN A 85 -5.60 13.88 5.69
CA ASN A 85 -6.02 12.49 5.85
C ASN A 85 -6.95 12.22 7.04
N PHE A 86 -6.92 13.08 8.06
CA PHE A 86 -7.66 12.85 9.32
C PHE A 86 -8.63 13.97 9.70
N ALA A 87 -8.61 15.11 8.99
CA ALA A 87 -9.61 16.15 9.20
C ALA A 87 -11.01 15.65 8.84
N GLY A 88 -12.00 16.00 9.65
CA GLY A 88 -13.38 15.53 9.54
C GLY A 88 -13.60 14.14 10.13
N ALA A 89 -12.67 13.60 10.95
CA ALA A 89 -12.90 12.39 11.73
C ALA A 89 -14.02 12.61 12.76
N ASP A 90 -15.10 11.82 12.66
CA ASP A 90 -16.18 11.86 13.64
C ASP A 90 -15.79 11.07 14.89
N LEU A 91 -15.20 11.78 15.85
CA LEU A 91 -14.77 11.26 17.15
C LEU A 91 -15.66 11.76 18.29
N GLY A 92 -16.81 12.36 17.96
CA GLY A 92 -17.76 12.96 18.92
C GLY A 92 -17.31 14.24 19.62
N ASP A 93 -16.09 14.74 19.38
CA ASP A 93 -15.59 16.01 19.92
C ASP A 93 -14.42 16.53 19.05
N LYS A 94 -14.47 17.81 18.65
CA LYS A 94 -13.42 18.46 17.85
C LYS A 94 -12.03 18.39 18.50
N ARG A 95 -11.95 18.37 19.83
CA ARG A 95 -10.67 18.25 20.56
C ARG A 95 -10.01 16.90 20.31
N ARG A 96 -10.79 15.82 20.11
CA ARG A 96 -10.25 14.50 19.77
C ARG A 96 -9.73 14.48 18.34
N GLU A 97 -10.41 15.16 17.41
CA GLU A 97 -9.94 15.33 16.03
C GLU A 97 -8.61 16.09 15.98
N THR A 98 -8.52 17.26 16.63
CA THR A 98 -7.27 18.03 16.73
C THR A 98 -6.16 17.18 17.35
N ARG A 99 -6.50 16.36 18.36
CA ARG A 99 -5.55 15.47 19.02
C ARG A 99 -5.11 14.31 18.11
N LEU A 100 -6.01 13.75 17.30
CA LEU A 100 -5.71 12.72 16.30
C LEU A 100 -4.74 13.27 15.25
N ILE A 101 -5.02 14.45 14.70
CA ILE A 101 -4.16 15.09 13.70
C ILE A 101 -2.76 15.32 14.27
N ARG A 102 -2.65 15.85 15.49
CA ARG A 102 -1.34 16.01 16.16
C ARG A 102 -0.59 14.69 16.33
N LEU A 103 -1.27 13.62 16.76
CA LEU A 103 -0.65 12.30 16.89
C LEU A 103 -0.22 11.75 15.53
N ALA A 104 -1.03 11.93 14.48
CA ALA A 104 -0.70 11.52 13.12
C ALA A 104 0.51 12.28 12.56
N THR A 105 0.61 13.59 12.80
CA THR A 105 1.79 14.40 12.45
C THR A 105 3.05 13.85 13.13
N GLN A 106 2.98 13.54 14.42
CA GLN A 106 4.11 12.97 15.18
C GLN A 106 4.55 11.60 14.64
N ILE A 107 3.59 10.71 14.34
CA ILE A 107 3.88 9.39 13.77
C ILE A 107 4.39 9.51 12.32
N ALA A 108 3.93 10.48 11.54
CA ALA A 108 4.41 10.69 10.17
C ALA A 108 5.89 11.14 10.11
N VAL A 109 6.45 11.67 11.20
CA VAL A 109 7.87 12.01 11.31
C VAL A 109 8.75 10.75 11.45
N ASP A 110 8.37 9.82 12.32
CA ASP A 110 9.00 8.50 12.48
C ASP A 110 7.91 7.44 12.64
N SER A 111 7.52 6.82 11.53
CA SER A 111 6.41 5.85 11.51
C SER A 111 6.68 4.58 12.31
N SER A 112 7.95 4.28 12.59
CA SER A 112 8.34 3.10 13.39
C SER A 112 8.52 3.39 14.87
N ALA A 113 8.39 4.65 15.28
CA ALA A 113 8.59 5.05 16.65
C ALA A 113 7.53 4.43 17.58
N SER A 114 7.97 4.02 18.77
CA SER A 114 7.05 3.79 19.88
C SER A 114 6.32 5.10 20.22
N LEU A 115 5.12 5.00 20.82
CA LEU A 115 4.37 6.20 21.22
C LEU A 115 5.20 7.17 22.09
N PRO A 116 5.95 6.73 23.12
CA PRO A 116 6.82 7.64 23.89
C PRO A 116 7.84 8.39 23.03
N LYS A 117 8.46 7.69 22.07
CA LYS A 117 9.45 8.29 21.16
C LYS A 117 8.78 9.28 20.20
N ALA A 118 7.63 8.95 19.64
CA ALA A 118 6.90 9.81 18.72
C ALA A 118 6.39 11.10 19.40
N THR A 119 5.88 11.00 20.63
CA THR A 119 5.31 12.15 21.34
C THR A 119 6.36 13.05 22.03
N GLY A 120 7.53 12.51 22.35
CA GLY A 120 8.68 13.27 22.90
C GLY A 120 8.55 13.80 24.33
N ASN A 121 7.35 13.90 24.91
CA ASN A 121 7.14 14.35 26.29
C ASN A 121 5.94 13.66 26.97
N TRP A 122 5.86 13.79 28.30
CA TRP A 122 4.87 13.08 29.12
C TRP A 122 3.42 13.51 28.89
N ASP A 123 3.15 14.80 28.80
CA ASP A 123 1.79 15.31 28.65
C ASP A 123 1.18 14.90 27.31
N ASP A 124 2.01 14.96 26.27
CA ASP A 124 1.66 14.56 24.91
C ASP A 124 1.44 13.05 24.81
N LEU A 125 2.32 12.25 25.42
CA LEU A 125 2.15 10.80 25.53
C LEU A 125 0.85 10.42 26.24
N ARG A 126 0.57 11.06 27.38
CA ARG A 126 -0.66 10.83 28.14
C ARG A 126 -1.90 11.18 27.33
N ALA A 127 -1.85 12.26 26.55
CA ALA A 127 -2.93 12.65 25.66
C ALA A 127 -3.13 11.63 24.51
N ALA A 128 -2.06 11.07 23.95
CA ALA A 128 -2.15 9.98 22.96
C ALA A 128 -2.82 8.73 23.56
N TYR A 129 -2.41 8.30 24.74
CA TYR A 129 -3.03 7.14 25.40
C TYR A 129 -4.51 7.37 25.72
N ARG A 130 -4.89 8.56 26.21
CA ARG A 130 -6.30 8.92 26.46
C ARG A 130 -7.13 8.96 25.20
N LEU A 131 -6.57 9.43 24.08
CA LEU A 131 -7.24 9.43 22.79
C LEU A 131 -7.57 7.99 22.36
N LEU A 132 -6.55 7.11 22.36
CA LEU A 132 -6.69 5.71 21.92
C LEU A 132 -7.58 4.86 22.85
N ASP A 133 -7.77 5.28 24.10
CA ASP A 133 -8.65 4.60 25.05
C ASP A 133 -10.12 5.06 24.99
N SER A 134 -10.41 6.13 24.24
CA SER A 134 -11.76 6.66 24.11
C SER A 134 -12.64 5.73 23.26
N SER A 135 -13.83 5.36 23.74
CA SER A 135 -14.77 4.52 22.99
C SER A 135 -15.22 5.11 21.65
N ALA A 136 -15.25 6.44 21.55
CA ALA A 136 -15.55 7.16 20.30
C ALA A 136 -14.40 7.09 19.27
N VAL A 137 -13.22 6.63 19.67
CA VAL A 137 -12.02 6.54 18.82
C VAL A 137 -11.75 5.08 18.52
N ASN A 138 -12.14 4.65 17.33
CA ASN A 138 -11.97 3.27 16.86
C ASN A 138 -11.31 3.23 15.47
N PHE A 139 -10.94 2.03 15.04
CA PHE A 139 -10.27 1.79 13.75
C PHE A 139 -10.95 2.51 12.58
N ARG A 140 -12.27 2.34 12.43
CA ARG A 140 -13.03 2.94 11.35
C ARG A 140 -13.13 4.45 11.49
N ALA A 141 -13.49 4.96 12.68
CA ALA A 141 -13.69 6.39 12.89
C ALA A 141 -12.42 7.22 12.59
N ILE A 142 -11.24 6.65 12.85
CA ILE A 142 -9.94 7.27 12.52
C ILE A 142 -9.70 7.26 10.99
N ALA A 143 -9.93 6.15 10.32
CA ALA A 143 -9.53 5.97 8.92
C ALA A 143 -10.58 6.42 7.89
N GLU A 144 -11.84 6.58 8.29
CA GLU A 144 -12.95 6.96 7.41
C GLU A 144 -12.73 8.26 6.62
N PRO A 145 -12.15 9.35 7.17
CA PRO A 145 -11.88 10.55 6.38
C PRO A 145 -10.95 10.29 5.19
N HIS A 146 -9.89 9.50 5.40
CA HIS A 146 -9.02 9.06 4.33
C HIS A 146 -9.79 8.22 3.30
N TRP A 147 -10.53 7.20 3.73
CA TRP A 147 -11.31 6.34 2.83
C TRP A 147 -12.33 7.12 1.99
N ARG A 148 -13.00 8.10 2.59
CA ARG A 148 -13.92 9.00 1.87
C ARG A 148 -13.18 9.81 0.82
N SER A 149 -12.07 10.45 1.19
CA SER A 149 -11.23 11.24 0.26
C SER A 149 -10.76 10.40 -0.92
N ILE A 150 -10.32 9.15 -0.68
CA ILE A 150 -9.90 8.24 -1.75
C ILE A 150 -11.07 7.85 -2.65
N ARG A 151 -12.24 7.54 -2.10
CA ARG A 151 -13.45 7.23 -2.89
C ARG A 151 -13.99 8.42 -3.68
N GLU A 152 -13.73 9.64 -3.24
CA GLU A 152 -14.08 10.87 -3.96
C GLU A 152 -13.08 11.19 -5.08
N THR A 153 -11.92 10.54 -5.13
CA THR A 153 -11.05 10.63 -6.31
C THR A 153 -11.79 10.09 -7.53
N SER A 154 -11.70 10.81 -8.64
CA SER A 154 -12.42 10.47 -9.87
C SER A 154 -11.45 10.24 -11.04
N PRO A 155 -10.53 9.27 -10.95
CA PRO A 155 -9.82 8.83 -12.15
C PRO A 155 -10.82 8.17 -13.12
N GLU A 156 -10.48 8.12 -14.40
CA GLU A 156 -11.27 7.38 -15.39
C GLU A 156 -11.47 5.92 -14.97
N MET A 157 -10.40 5.29 -14.48
CA MET A 157 -10.41 3.94 -13.95
C MET A 157 -9.37 3.77 -12.85
N ALA A 158 -9.72 3.04 -11.79
CA ALA A 158 -8.80 2.61 -10.73
C ALA A 158 -8.94 1.11 -10.44
N LEU A 159 -7.85 0.50 -9.99
CA LEU A 159 -7.86 -0.85 -9.45
C LEU A 159 -7.97 -0.77 -7.93
N ILE A 160 -8.83 -1.59 -7.33
CA ILE A 160 -8.91 -1.77 -5.89
C ILE A 160 -8.33 -3.15 -5.59
N LEU A 161 -7.12 -3.18 -5.04
CA LEU A 161 -6.44 -4.43 -4.72
C LEU A 161 -6.96 -4.92 -3.37
N ASP A 162 -7.50 -6.12 -3.34
CA ASP A 162 -8.14 -6.69 -2.16
C ASP A 162 -7.30 -7.85 -1.62
N ASP A 163 -6.93 -7.78 -0.34
CA ASP A 163 -6.21 -8.86 0.32
C ASP A 163 -6.37 -8.76 1.86
N THR A 164 -6.06 -9.86 2.54
CA THR A 164 -6.14 -9.98 3.99
C THR A 164 -4.76 -10.13 4.60
N THR A 165 -4.50 -9.42 5.70
CA THR A 165 -3.31 -9.62 6.52
C THR A 165 -3.66 -9.76 7.99
N GLU A 166 -2.78 -10.37 8.76
CA GLU A 166 -2.89 -10.45 10.23
C GLU A 166 -1.88 -9.52 10.90
N ILE A 167 -2.30 -8.89 12.00
CA ILE A 167 -1.39 -8.25 12.94
C ILE A 167 -1.20 -9.22 14.11
N ASP A 168 -0.02 -9.83 14.17
CA ASP A 168 0.33 -10.84 15.17
C ASP A 168 1.17 -10.22 16.29
N PHE A 169 0.66 -10.29 17.52
CA PHE A 169 1.35 -9.82 18.72
C PHE A 169 2.12 -10.94 19.45
N GLY A 170 2.22 -12.13 18.85
CA GLY A 170 2.84 -13.31 19.44
C GLY A 170 2.00 -13.94 20.55
N CYS A 171 2.58 -14.89 21.27
CA CYS A 171 1.84 -15.70 22.26
C CYS A 171 2.05 -15.28 23.72
N THR A 172 3.04 -14.43 24.01
CA THR A 172 3.47 -14.12 25.39
C THR A 172 2.87 -12.83 25.95
N ARG A 173 2.38 -11.95 25.08
CA ARG A 173 1.80 -10.66 25.50
C ARG A 173 0.43 -10.88 26.12
N GLN A 174 0.12 -10.13 27.18
CA GLN A 174 -1.23 -10.09 27.76
C GLN A 174 -1.98 -8.90 27.18
N ILE A 175 -2.85 -9.16 26.21
CA ILE A 175 -3.68 -8.14 25.55
C ILE A 175 -5.15 -8.54 25.70
N GLN A 176 -5.96 -7.66 26.25
CA GLN A 176 -7.40 -7.91 26.40
C GLN A 176 -8.11 -7.80 25.05
N GLY A 177 -8.91 -8.80 24.68
CA GLY A 177 -9.86 -8.72 23.56
C GLY A 177 -9.33 -9.11 22.18
N VAL A 178 -8.09 -9.58 22.07
CA VAL A 178 -7.53 -10.10 20.81
C VAL A 178 -8.04 -11.51 20.49
N GLY A 179 -8.00 -11.89 19.21
CA GLY A 179 -8.37 -13.23 18.73
C GLY A 179 -7.16 -14.08 18.33
N PRO A 180 -7.33 -15.39 18.06
CA PRO A 180 -6.26 -16.23 17.54
C PRO A 180 -5.82 -15.82 16.12
N VAL A 181 -4.51 -15.90 15.86
CA VAL A 181 -3.91 -15.65 14.53
C VAL A 181 -2.90 -16.77 14.16
N GLY A 182 -2.39 -16.75 12.93
CA GLY A 182 -1.47 -17.77 12.43
C GLY A 182 -2.07 -19.19 12.46
N THR A 183 -1.32 -20.15 12.98
CA THR A 183 -1.78 -21.55 13.20
C THR A 183 -2.57 -21.75 14.49
N GLY A 184 -2.95 -20.66 15.16
CA GLY A 184 -3.69 -20.68 16.43
C GLY A 184 -2.81 -20.57 17.68
N THR A 185 -1.50 -20.37 17.52
CA THR A 185 -0.55 -20.15 18.63
C THR A 185 -0.33 -18.67 18.95
N GLY A 186 -0.54 -17.78 17.97
CA GLY A 186 -0.43 -16.32 18.14
C GLY A 186 -1.75 -15.67 18.53
N GLN A 187 -1.68 -14.40 18.93
CA GLN A 187 -2.85 -13.58 19.25
C GLN A 187 -2.81 -12.23 18.48
N GLY A 188 -3.96 -11.77 18.02
CA GLY A 188 -4.06 -10.58 17.19
C GLY A 188 -5.42 -10.37 16.55
N PHE A 189 -5.42 -9.75 15.39
CA PHE A 189 -6.61 -9.52 14.56
C PHE A 189 -6.26 -9.51 13.08
N MET A 190 -7.28 -9.67 12.24
CA MET A 190 -7.19 -9.66 10.79
C MET A 190 -7.64 -8.31 10.24
N ILE A 191 -7.06 -7.90 9.11
CA ILE A 191 -7.46 -6.72 8.36
C ILE A 191 -7.61 -7.12 6.90
N HIS A 192 -8.80 -6.95 6.35
CA HIS A 192 -9.06 -7.05 4.92
C HIS A 192 -9.14 -5.64 4.32
N SER A 193 -8.34 -5.36 3.29
CA SER A 193 -8.12 -4.00 2.81
C SER A 193 -8.37 -3.89 1.32
N GLY A 194 -8.95 -2.77 0.89
CA GLY A 194 -9.06 -2.38 -0.52
C GLY A 194 -8.11 -1.21 -0.81
N LEU A 195 -6.94 -1.49 -1.39
CA LEU A 195 -5.95 -0.49 -1.76
C LEU A 195 -6.22 0.01 -3.19
N MET A 196 -6.60 1.27 -3.33
CA MET A 196 -6.86 1.90 -4.62
C MET A 196 -5.54 2.34 -5.28
N VAL A 197 -5.32 1.88 -6.51
CA VAL A 197 -4.13 2.17 -7.32
C VAL A 197 -4.52 2.53 -8.76
N SER A 198 -3.61 3.18 -9.46
CA SER A 198 -3.73 3.47 -10.89
C SER A 198 -3.78 2.17 -11.71
N HIS A 199 -4.63 2.15 -12.74
CA HIS A 199 -4.65 1.03 -13.68
C HIS A 199 -3.48 1.09 -14.67
N LYS A 200 -2.89 2.29 -14.88
CA LYS A 200 -1.83 2.54 -15.88
C LYS A 200 -0.44 2.25 -15.34
N ASP A 201 -0.17 2.66 -14.11
CA ASP A 201 1.14 2.63 -13.48
C ASP A 201 1.05 2.14 -12.01
N GLU A 202 2.16 2.18 -11.29
CA GLU A 202 2.24 1.73 -9.88
C GLU A 202 1.85 2.84 -8.88
N VAL A 203 1.14 3.89 -9.31
CA VAL A 203 0.74 4.99 -8.41
C VAL A 203 -0.34 4.51 -7.44
N VAL A 204 -0.11 4.75 -6.14
CA VAL A 204 -1.04 4.42 -5.05
C VAL A 204 -1.88 5.64 -4.69
N TYR A 205 -3.20 5.55 -4.85
CA TYR A 205 -4.14 6.59 -4.41
C TYR A 205 -4.30 6.55 -2.89
N GLY A 206 -4.59 5.38 -2.34
CA GLY A 206 -4.74 5.16 -0.90
C GLY A 206 -5.71 4.01 -0.58
N LEU A 207 -6.18 3.92 0.64
CA LEU A 207 -7.14 2.90 1.05
C LEU A 207 -8.57 3.38 0.78
N ALA A 208 -9.34 2.61 0.03
CA ALA A 208 -10.76 2.90 -0.22
C ALA A 208 -11.66 2.40 0.92
N GLY A 209 -11.20 1.42 1.69
CA GLY A 209 -11.91 0.86 2.84
C GLY A 209 -11.12 -0.30 3.46
N GLN A 210 -11.43 -0.62 4.72
CA GLN A 210 -10.87 -1.78 5.41
C GLN A 210 -11.88 -2.37 6.40
N ILE A 211 -11.81 -3.70 6.58
CA ILE A 211 -12.57 -4.42 7.60
C ILE A 211 -11.59 -5.08 8.55
N LEU A 212 -11.63 -4.66 9.81
CA LEU A 212 -10.95 -5.32 10.91
C LEU A 212 -11.87 -6.38 11.52
N PHE A 213 -11.35 -7.59 11.73
CA PHE A 213 -12.12 -8.66 12.37
C PHE A 213 -11.25 -9.61 13.19
N HIS A 214 -11.88 -10.29 14.14
CA HIS A 214 -11.25 -11.31 14.97
C HIS A 214 -11.67 -12.69 14.52
N ARG A 215 -10.70 -13.61 14.39
CA ARG A 215 -11.03 -15.03 14.22
C ARG A 215 -11.73 -15.54 15.47
N LYS A 216 -12.81 -16.29 15.29
CA LYS A 216 -13.51 -16.99 16.37
C LYS A 216 -13.09 -18.46 16.35
N PRO A 217 -12.75 -19.08 17.50
CA PRO A 217 -12.50 -20.52 17.56
C PRO A 217 -13.69 -21.31 17.00
N VAL A 218 -13.42 -22.34 16.20
CA VAL A 218 -14.47 -23.22 15.68
C VAL A 218 -14.92 -24.17 16.79
N PRO A 219 -16.22 -24.22 17.13
CA PRO A 219 -16.73 -25.16 18.12
C PRO A 219 -16.48 -26.62 17.73
N LYS A 220 -16.10 -27.46 18.70
CA LYS A 220 -16.01 -28.91 18.49
C LYS A 220 -17.41 -29.51 18.35
N GLY A 221 -17.61 -30.44 17.42
CA GLY A 221 -18.88 -31.14 17.23
C GLY A 221 -19.98 -30.31 16.56
N GLU A 222 -19.63 -29.20 15.89
CA GLU A 222 -20.60 -28.36 15.18
C GLU A 222 -21.35 -29.16 14.09
N SER A 223 -22.68 -29.16 14.14
CA SER A 223 -23.52 -29.77 13.10
C SER A 223 -23.40 -29.03 11.77
N ARG A 224 -23.77 -29.68 10.67
CA ARG A 224 -23.78 -29.05 9.33
C ARG A 224 -24.62 -27.77 9.29
N THR A 225 -25.74 -27.73 10.01
CA THR A 225 -26.63 -26.55 10.07
C THR A 225 -26.00 -25.40 10.84
N GLN A 226 -25.37 -25.68 11.99
CA GLN A 226 -24.65 -24.65 12.76
C GLN A 226 -23.49 -24.07 11.96
N ARG A 227 -22.70 -24.93 11.30
CA ARG A 227 -21.57 -24.50 10.45
C ARG A 227 -22.01 -23.57 9.31
N ARG A 228 -23.21 -23.76 8.75
CA ARG A 228 -23.76 -22.91 7.69
C ARG A 228 -24.22 -21.54 8.19
N LYS A 229 -24.65 -21.45 9.44
CA LYS A 229 -25.11 -20.20 10.07
C LYS A 229 -23.97 -19.36 10.65
N ARG A 230 -22.79 -19.96 10.81
CA ARG A 230 -21.62 -19.29 11.38
C ARG A 230 -21.02 -18.29 10.39
N ASP A 231 -20.66 -17.11 10.89
CA ASP A 231 -19.89 -16.12 10.15
C ASP A 231 -18.67 -16.76 9.49
N ARG A 232 -18.53 -16.60 8.18
CA ARG A 232 -17.39 -17.09 7.41
C ARG A 232 -16.39 -15.97 7.20
N GLU A 233 -15.10 -16.26 7.35
CA GLU A 233 -14.02 -15.31 6.98
C GLU A 233 -14.13 -14.92 5.49
N SER A 234 -14.63 -15.80 4.63
CA SER A 234 -14.82 -15.51 3.20
C SER A 234 -15.85 -14.41 2.90
N GLU A 235 -16.72 -14.06 3.84
CA GLU A 235 -17.68 -12.97 3.65
C GLU A 235 -17.00 -11.59 3.61
N VAL A 236 -15.76 -11.49 4.09
CA VAL A 236 -15.06 -10.20 4.20
C VAL A 236 -14.83 -9.55 2.83
N TRP A 237 -14.59 -10.33 1.78
CA TRP A 237 -14.41 -9.88 0.41
C TRP A 237 -15.65 -9.11 -0.08
N GLY A 238 -16.81 -9.77 0.02
CA GLY A 238 -18.08 -9.17 -0.34
C GLY A 238 -18.46 -7.97 0.54
N LYS A 239 -18.20 -8.05 1.85
CA LYS A 239 -18.49 -6.95 2.79
C LYS A 239 -17.61 -5.72 2.52
N LEU A 240 -16.36 -5.92 2.07
CA LEU A 240 -15.47 -4.82 1.73
C LEU A 240 -15.96 -4.08 0.48
N ILE A 241 -16.38 -4.82 -0.56
CA ILE A 241 -17.01 -4.23 -1.75
C ILE A 241 -18.23 -3.40 -1.37
N GLU A 242 -19.10 -3.91 -0.49
CA GLU A 242 -20.26 -3.16 0.02
C GLU A 242 -19.88 -1.93 0.86
N LEU A 243 -18.84 -2.04 1.68
CA LEU A 243 -18.32 -0.93 2.50
C LEU A 243 -17.77 0.19 1.64
N ILE A 244 -17.03 -0.16 0.58
CA ILE A 244 -16.45 0.80 -0.37
C ILE A 244 -17.57 1.47 -1.17
N GLY A 245 -18.51 0.67 -1.69
CA GLY A 245 -19.68 1.15 -2.43
C GLY A 245 -19.40 1.33 -3.93
N SER A 246 -20.29 2.07 -4.59
CA SER A 246 -20.21 2.36 -6.03
C SER A 246 -19.21 3.45 -6.38
N PRO A 247 -18.59 3.39 -7.58
CA PRO A 247 -17.70 4.44 -8.04
C PRO A 247 -18.45 5.76 -8.31
N PRO A 248 -17.77 6.92 -8.23
CA PRO A 248 -18.29 8.19 -8.73
C PRO A 248 -18.70 8.12 -10.21
N GLN A 249 -19.53 9.06 -10.64
CA GLN A 249 -19.94 9.16 -12.04
C GLN A 249 -18.72 9.31 -12.96
N ASN A 250 -18.71 8.57 -14.08
CA ASN A 250 -17.62 8.51 -15.06
C ASN A 250 -16.30 7.91 -14.55
N THR A 251 -16.32 7.22 -13.42
CA THR A 251 -15.20 6.44 -12.91
C THR A 251 -15.56 4.95 -12.93
N ARG A 252 -14.58 4.11 -13.28
CA ARG A 252 -14.69 2.64 -13.15
C ARG A 252 -13.76 2.13 -12.07
N TRP A 253 -14.27 1.32 -11.16
CA TRP A 253 -13.45 0.60 -10.18
C TRP A 253 -13.42 -0.88 -10.51
N VAL A 254 -12.21 -1.46 -10.53
CA VAL A 254 -11.97 -2.88 -10.78
C VAL A 254 -11.37 -3.51 -9.52
N HIS A 255 -12.11 -4.36 -8.83
CA HIS A 255 -11.60 -5.12 -7.68
C HIS A 255 -10.69 -6.25 -8.17
N VAL A 256 -9.42 -6.25 -7.74
CA VAL A 256 -8.42 -7.25 -8.10
C VAL A 256 -8.16 -8.13 -6.88
N MET A 257 -8.55 -9.41 -6.98
CA MET A 257 -8.66 -10.31 -5.84
C MET A 257 -7.93 -11.64 -6.08
N ASP A 258 -7.40 -12.22 -5.00
CA ASP A 258 -6.74 -13.53 -5.07
C ASP A 258 -7.74 -14.70 -5.06
N ARG A 259 -7.24 -15.94 -4.99
CA ARG A 259 -8.09 -17.15 -4.99
C ARG A 259 -9.04 -17.27 -3.79
N GLY A 260 -8.85 -16.46 -2.75
CA GLY A 260 -9.74 -16.37 -1.60
C GLY A 260 -11.11 -15.79 -1.96
N SER A 261 -11.20 -15.05 -3.07
CA SER A 261 -12.43 -14.43 -3.54
C SER A 261 -13.23 -15.27 -4.54
N ASP A 262 -12.81 -16.50 -4.88
CA ASP A 262 -13.55 -17.42 -5.76
C ASP A 262 -14.80 -17.96 -5.03
N ASP A 263 -15.73 -17.06 -4.76
CA ASP A 263 -17.03 -17.26 -4.14
C ASP A 263 -18.07 -16.47 -4.95
N PHE A 264 -19.17 -17.13 -5.31
CA PHE A 264 -20.24 -16.55 -6.12
C PHE A 264 -20.83 -15.30 -5.46
N GLU A 265 -20.90 -15.28 -4.12
CA GLU A 265 -21.44 -14.14 -3.36
C GLU A 265 -20.64 -12.84 -3.56
N VAL A 266 -19.32 -12.95 -3.73
CA VAL A 266 -18.45 -11.78 -3.95
C VAL A 266 -18.83 -11.09 -5.25
N TYR A 267 -19.02 -11.87 -6.31
CA TYR A 267 -19.38 -11.35 -7.63
C TYR A 267 -20.82 -10.81 -7.68
N CYS A 268 -21.78 -11.41 -6.95
CA CYS A 268 -23.12 -10.82 -6.80
C CYS A 268 -23.07 -9.42 -6.16
N ARG A 269 -22.27 -9.26 -5.10
CA ARG A 269 -22.12 -7.97 -4.44
C ARG A 269 -21.39 -6.96 -5.33
N ALA A 270 -20.40 -7.40 -6.10
CA ALA A 270 -19.73 -6.58 -7.11
C ALA A 270 -20.73 -6.05 -8.16
N GLN A 271 -21.57 -6.93 -8.73
CA GLN A 271 -22.63 -6.51 -9.66
C GLN A 271 -23.60 -5.52 -9.04
N ARG A 272 -24.04 -5.76 -7.80
CA ARG A 272 -24.96 -4.87 -7.09
C ARG A 272 -24.37 -3.48 -6.84
N GLN A 273 -23.07 -3.38 -6.58
CA GLN A 273 -22.38 -2.10 -6.41
C GLN A 273 -21.98 -1.45 -7.74
N GLY A 274 -22.19 -2.12 -8.88
CA GLY A 274 -21.79 -1.61 -10.19
C GLY A 274 -20.27 -1.51 -10.35
N VAL A 275 -19.50 -2.40 -9.71
CA VAL A 275 -18.04 -2.46 -9.83
C VAL A 275 -17.61 -3.63 -10.70
N ASP A 276 -16.47 -3.47 -11.35
CA ASP A 276 -15.81 -4.52 -12.14
C ASP A 276 -14.90 -5.38 -11.27
N TRP A 277 -14.47 -6.54 -11.77
CA TRP A 277 -13.56 -7.43 -11.05
C TRP A 277 -12.53 -8.11 -11.94
N VAL A 278 -11.41 -8.50 -11.32
CA VAL A 278 -10.44 -9.50 -11.79
C VAL A 278 -10.10 -10.40 -10.59
N GLY A 279 -10.68 -11.60 -10.52
CA GLY A 279 -10.50 -12.54 -9.41
C GLY A 279 -9.81 -13.82 -9.84
N ARG A 280 -8.79 -14.27 -9.11
CA ARG A 280 -8.11 -15.55 -9.43
C ARG A 280 -9.01 -16.74 -9.10
N VAL A 281 -9.14 -17.66 -10.03
CA VAL A 281 -9.91 -18.89 -9.86
C VAL A 281 -9.18 -19.83 -8.91
N LYS A 282 -9.93 -20.41 -7.97
CA LYS A 282 -9.47 -21.44 -7.03
C LYS A 282 -9.79 -22.84 -7.54
N SER A 283 -10.97 -23.03 -8.17
CA SER A 283 -11.41 -24.35 -8.64
C SER A 283 -11.82 -24.34 -10.11
N LEU A 284 -11.11 -25.12 -10.92
CA LEU A 284 -11.44 -25.35 -12.34
C LEU A 284 -12.59 -26.35 -12.54
N HIS A 285 -13.07 -26.99 -11.47
CA HIS A 285 -14.18 -27.95 -11.51
C HIS A 285 -15.55 -27.29 -11.38
N ARG A 286 -15.61 -25.97 -11.14
CA ARG A 286 -16.87 -25.23 -11.11
C ARG A 286 -17.56 -25.40 -12.47
N ARG A 287 -18.83 -25.83 -12.45
CA ARG A 287 -19.65 -25.88 -13.66
C ARG A 287 -19.98 -24.46 -14.09
N VAL A 288 -19.69 -24.15 -15.34
CA VAL A 288 -20.03 -22.91 -16.02
C VAL A 288 -20.85 -23.24 -17.26
N GLN A 289 -21.63 -22.27 -17.73
CA GLN A 289 -22.27 -22.37 -19.03
C GLN A 289 -21.41 -21.64 -20.06
N GLY A 290 -20.97 -22.35 -21.09
CA GLY A 290 -20.18 -21.80 -22.19
C GLY A 290 -21.01 -20.92 -23.12
N ALA A 291 -20.35 -20.29 -24.10
CA ALA A 291 -21.02 -19.44 -25.10
C ALA A 291 -22.02 -20.22 -25.98
N ASP A 292 -21.84 -21.54 -26.11
CA ASP A 292 -22.73 -22.47 -26.80
C ASP A 292 -23.96 -22.89 -25.97
N GLY A 293 -24.09 -22.38 -24.74
CA GLY A 293 -25.19 -22.70 -23.83
C GLY A 293 -25.05 -24.01 -23.08
N LEU A 294 -23.97 -24.77 -23.30
CA LEU A 294 -23.75 -26.05 -22.63
C LEU A 294 -23.07 -25.87 -21.27
N GLU A 295 -23.49 -26.66 -20.29
CA GLU A 295 -22.86 -26.67 -18.97
C GLU A 295 -21.71 -27.68 -18.89
N ARG A 296 -20.52 -27.22 -18.52
CA ARG A 296 -19.34 -28.06 -18.31
C ARG A 296 -18.41 -27.51 -17.22
N PRO A 297 -17.50 -28.32 -16.66
CA PRO A 297 -16.42 -27.81 -15.82
C PRO A 297 -15.64 -26.70 -16.53
N LEU A 298 -15.22 -25.67 -15.80
CA LEU A 298 -14.45 -24.56 -16.37
C LEU A 298 -13.17 -25.03 -17.09
N GLN A 299 -12.54 -26.08 -16.59
CA GLN A 299 -11.38 -26.68 -17.26
C GLN A 299 -11.70 -27.08 -18.70
N GLU A 300 -12.78 -27.83 -18.91
CA GLU A 300 -13.20 -28.30 -20.24
C GLU A 300 -13.57 -27.12 -21.14
N GLU A 301 -14.18 -26.07 -20.59
CA GLU A 301 -14.48 -24.85 -21.34
C GLU A 301 -13.20 -24.16 -21.83
N LEU A 302 -12.17 -24.04 -20.98
CA LEU A 302 -10.89 -23.46 -21.37
C LEU A 302 -10.12 -24.31 -22.39
N GLU A 303 -10.28 -25.64 -22.33
CA GLU A 303 -9.66 -26.58 -23.27
C GLU A 303 -10.41 -26.63 -24.62
N SER A 304 -11.67 -26.16 -24.67
CA SER A 304 -12.50 -26.18 -25.87
C SER A 304 -12.16 -25.10 -26.91
N VAL A 305 -11.35 -24.10 -26.54
CA VAL A 305 -11.01 -22.97 -27.41
C VAL A 305 -9.52 -22.97 -27.79
N PRO A 306 -9.18 -22.47 -28.99
CA PRO A 306 -7.79 -22.34 -29.39
C PRO A 306 -7.07 -21.28 -28.54
N GLN A 307 -5.75 -21.42 -28.44
CA GLN A 307 -4.89 -20.41 -27.86
C GLN A 307 -5.01 -19.09 -28.64
N ALA A 308 -5.20 -17.99 -27.92
CA ALA A 308 -5.30 -16.65 -28.50
C ALA A 308 -3.91 -16.04 -28.84
N GLY A 309 -2.88 -16.37 -28.07
CA GLY A 309 -1.53 -15.85 -28.29
C GLY A 309 -0.50 -16.38 -27.30
N CYS A 310 0.76 -15.95 -27.45
CA CYS A 310 1.81 -16.24 -26.47
C CYS A 310 2.73 -15.05 -26.23
N PHE A 311 3.37 -15.03 -25.07
CA PHE A 311 4.41 -14.07 -24.71
C PHE A 311 5.50 -14.75 -23.87
N THR A 312 6.60 -14.04 -23.62
CA THR A 312 7.70 -14.54 -22.81
C THR A 312 7.88 -13.68 -21.56
N LEU A 313 8.13 -14.34 -20.43
CA LEU A 313 8.37 -13.70 -19.15
C LEU A 313 9.77 -14.04 -18.64
N LYS A 314 10.59 -13.01 -18.40
CA LYS A 314 11.92 -13.17 -17.80
C LYS A 314 11.78 -13.26 -16.28
N LEU A 315 12.04 -14.44 -15.74
CA LEU A 315 12.01 -14.72 -14.30
C LEU A 315 13.40 -14.58 -13.70
N ARG A 316 13.49 -13.85 -12.59
CA ARG A 316 14.71 -13.74 -11.80
C ARG A 316 14.99 -15.05 -11.07
N SER A 317 16.24 -15.27 -10.67
CA SER A 317 16.61 -16.40 -9.82
C SER A 317 15.88 -16.32 -8.47
N ARG A 318 15.53 -17.50 -7.94
CA ARG A 318 14.96 -17.72 -6.61
C ARG A 318 15.69 -18.89 -5.95
N PRO A 319 15.61 -19.06 -4.61
CA PRO A 319 16.20 -20.22 -3.96
C PRO A 319 15.75 -21.52 -4.65
N GLY A 320 16.72 -22.30 -5.15
CA GLY A 320 16.46 -23.56 -5.86
C GLY A 320 16.05 -23.44 -7.33
N LEU A 321 15.88 -22.24 -7.89
CA LEU A 321 15.46 -22.01 -9.28
C LEU A 321 16.32 -20.91 -9.95
N PRO A 322 17.12 -21.22 -10.98
CA PRO A 322 17.90 -20.21 -11.69
C PRO A 322 17.00 -19.23 -12.45
N ALA A 323 17.56 -18.06 -12.80
CA ALA A 323 16.89 -17.13 -13.69
C ALA A 323 16.61 -17.82 -15.03
N ARG A 324 15.41 -17.62 -15.58
CA ARG A 324 14.94 -18.32 -16.77
C ARG A 324 13.92 -17.49 -17.53
N THR A 325 13.71 -17.82 -18.80
CA THR A 325 12.62 -17.26 -19.61
C THR A 325 11.50 -18.29 -19.69
N ALA A 326 10.31 -17.94 -19.24
CA ALA A 326 9.11 -18.77 -19.35
C ALA A 326 8.33 -18.36 -20.61
N LYS A 327 7.89 -19.34 -21.42
CA LYS A 327 6.94 -19.11 -22.51
C LYS A 327 5.54 -19.32 -21.97
N LEU A 328 4.69 -18.31 -22.11
CA LEU A 328 3.33 -18.29 -21.59
C LEU A 328 2.35 -18.22 -22.75
N THR A 329 1.33 -19.06 -22.70
CA THR A 329 0.21 -19.03 -23.64
C THR A 329 -0.99 -18.39 -22.97
N VAL A 330 -1.80 -17.70 -23.78
CA VAL A 330 -3.00 -16.99 -23.34
C VAL A 330 -4.19 -17.57 -24.08
N THR A 331 -5.22 -17.89 -23.33
CA THR A 331 -6.53 -18.34 -23.81
C THR A 331 -7.60 -17.54 -23.08
N PHE A 332 -8.70 -17.20 -23.75
CA PHE A 332 -9.83 -16.58 -23.08
C PHE A 332 -11.16 -17.09 -23.64
N VAL A 333 -12.18 -17.12 -22.77
CA VAL A 333 -13.54 -17.56 -23.09
C VAL A 333 -14.55 -16.66 -22.41
N ARG A 334 -15.75 -16.57 -22.98
CA ARG A 334 -16.92 -16.06 -22.27
C ARG A 334 -17.59 -17.24 -21.58
N ALA A 335 -17.82 -17.13 -20.27
CA ALA A 335 -18.47 -18.16 -19.48
C ALA A 335 -19.42 -17.55 -18.45
N THR A 336 -20.56 -18.20 -18.25
CA THR A 336 -21.55 -17.81 -17.26
C THR A 336 -21.37 -18.64 -15.99
N MET A 337 -21.07 -17.96 -14.87
CA MET A 337 -21.04 -18.59 -13.56
C MET A 337 -22.46 -18.84 -13.08
N LEU A 338 -22.79 -20.11 -12.84
CA LEU A 338 -24.13 -20.53 -12.45
C LEU A 338 -24.38 -20.29 -10.95
N VAL A 339 -25.65 -20.03 -10.61
CA VAL A 339 -26.09 -19.92 -9.22
C VAL A 339 -25.80 -21.23 -8.47
N PRO A 340 -25.17 -21.20 -7.28
CA PRO A 340 -24.90 -22.40 -6.51
C PRO A 340 -26.19 -23.16 -6.19
N ARG A 341 -26.21 -24.48 -6.42
CA ARG A 341 -27.37 -25.36 -6.12
C ARG A 341 -27.83 -25.30 -4.66
N GLN A 342 -26.92 -24.96 -3.75
CA GLN A 342 -27.19 -24.79 -2.33
C GLN A 342 -26.66 -23.43 -1.91
N PRO A 343 -27.42 -22.34 -2.15
CA PRO A 343 -26.98 -20.99 -1.84
C PRO A 343 -26.76 -20.84 -0.34
N ALA A 344 -25.74 -20.06 0.04
CA ALA A 344 -25.53 -19.68 1.43
C ALA A 344 -26.64 -18.73 1.89
N ASP A 345 -26.92 -18.69 3.20
CA ASP A 345 -27.91 -17.77 3.77
C ASP A 345 -27.56 -16.29 3.50
N SER A 346 -26.27 -15.98 3.35
CA SER A 346 -25.75 -14.65 3.01
C SER A 346 -26.12 -14.18 1.59
N LEU A 347 -26.60 -15.07 0.72
CA LEU A 347 -27.15 -14.70 -0.60
C LEU A 347 -28.61 -14.26 -0.54
N LYS A 348 -29.30 -14.44 0.61
CA LYS A 348 -30.69 -13.99 0.77
C LYS A 348 -30.77 -12.46 0.63
N GLY A 349 -31.66 -11.99 -0.23
CA GLY A 349 -31.84 -10.56 -0.51
C GLY A 349 -30.89 -9.99 -1.57
N LEU A 350 -30.01 -10.80 -2.17
CA LEU A 350 -29.18 -10.40 -3.32
C LEU A 350 -29.80 -10.79 -4.68
N ASP A 351 -30.95 -11.47 -4.69
CA ASP A 351 -31.62 -12.02 -5.90
C ASP A 351 -30.63 -12.66 -6.90
N PRO A 352 -29.96 -13.76 -6.52
CA PRO A 352 -28.81 -14.27 -7.25
C PRO A 352 -29.20 -14.76 -8.66
N GLN A 353 -28.62 -14.15 -9.68
CA GLN A 353 -28.74 -14.56 -11.08
C GLN A 353 -27.42 -15.11 -11.61
N PRO A 354 -27.43 -15.97 -12.65
CA PRO A 354 -26.21 -16.39 -13.33
C PRO A 354 -25.38 -15.18 -13.79
N ILE A 355 -24.06 -15.24 -13.59
CA ILE A 355 -23.14 -14.12 -13.82
C ILE A 355 -22.37 -14.37 -15.11
N ALA A 356 -22.74 -13.68 -16.18
CA ALA A 356 -21.98 -13.69 -17.43
C ALA A 356 -20.67 -12.91 -17.24
N GLN A 357 -19.54 -13.54 -17.56
CA GLN A 357 -18.21 -12.95 -17.41
C GLN A 357 -17.22 -13.58 -18.39
N TYR A 358 -15.99 -13.08 -18.41
CA TYR A 358 -14.90 -13.67 -19.17
C TYR A 358 -13.94 -14.42 -18.24
N VAL A 359 -13.25 -15.40 -18.81
CA VAL A 359 -12.19 -16.13 -18.14
C VAL A 359 -10.93 -16.00 -18.98
N VAL A 360 -9.86 -15.49 -18.37
CA VAL A 360 -8.53 -15.40 -18.99
C VAL A 360 -7.63 -16.43 -18.33
N CYS A 361 -7.03 -17.31 -19.13
CA CYS A 361 -6.08 -18.32 -18.71
C CYS A 361 -4.70 -18.01 -19.27
N VAL A 362 -3.69 -17.96 -18.39
CA VAL A 362 -2.28 -17.88 -18.73
C VAL A 362 -1.61 -19.14 -18.21
N ARG A 363 -0.94 -19.88 -19.10
CA ARG A 363 -0.26 -21.13 -18.74
C ARG A 363 1.15 -21.16 -19.30
N GLU A 364 2.09 -21.61 -18.48
CA GLU A 364 3.45 -21.91 -18.93
C GLU A 364 3.46 -23.16 -19.79
N VAL A 365 4.10 -23.04 -20.96
CA VAL A 365 4.26 -24.13 -21.90
C VAL A 365 5.69 -24.65 -21.85
N ASP A 366 5.81 -25.98 -21.87
CA ASP A 366 7.07 -26.72 -21.78
C ASP A 366 7.97 -26.25 -20.62
N PRO A 367 7.46 -26.18 -19.38
CA PRO A 367 8.27 -25.79 -18.24
C PRO A 367 9.46 -26.75 -18.07
N PRO A 368 10.67 -26.26 -17.76
CA PRO A 368 11.81 -27.13 -17.46
C PRO A 368 11.47 -28.12 -16.35
N ALA A 369 12.01 -29.35 -16.42
CA ALA A 369 11.74 -30.39 -15.42
C ALA A 369 12.11 -30.01 -13.96
N SER A 370 12.96 -29.00 -13.78
CA SER A 370 13.30 -28.42 -12.47
C SER A 370 12.19 -27.56 -11.86
N VAL A 371 11.19 -27.15 -12.66
CA VAL A 371 10.05 -26.34 -12.24
C VAL A 371 8.94 -27.27 -11.74
N LYS A 372 8.78 -27.33 -10.42
CA LYS A 372 7.71 -28.12 -9.79
C LYS A 372 6.31 -27.52 -9.97
N GLU A 373 6.26 -26.19 -9.98
CA GLU A 373 5.01 -25.42 -10.09
C GLU A 373 5.13 -24.46 -11.28
N PRO A 374 4.61 -24.85 -12.46
CA PRO A 374 4.60 -23.97 -13.62
C PRO A 374 3.67 -22.78 -13.37
N ILE A 375 3.90 -21.69 -14.11
CA ILE A 375 3.01 -20.52 -14.01
C ILE A 375 1.65 -20.88 -14.59
N GLU A 376 0.61 -20.78 -13.76
CA GLU A 376 -0.78 -20.87 -14.20
C GLU A 376 -1.65 -19.87 -13.44
N TRP A 377 -2.25 -18.95 -14.21
CA TRP A 377 -3.28 -18.04 -13.73
C TRP A 377 -4.55 -18.23 -14.55
N VAL A 378 -5.65 -18.52 -13.86
CA VAL A 378 -6.99 -18.48 -14.42
C VAL A 378 -7.73 -17.37 -13.69
N LEU A 379 -8.25 -16.39 -14.42
CA LEU A 379 -8.82 -15.15 -13.89
C LEU A 379 -10.25 -14.98 -14.38
N TYR A 380 -11.20 -14.82 -13.45
CA TYR A 380 -12.54 -14.32 -13.75
C TYR A 380 -12.49 -12.81 -13.90
N THR A 381 -13.15 -12.26 -14.92
CA THR A 381 -13.25 -10.81 -15.13
C THR A 381 -14.60 -10.40 -15.70
N SER A 382 -15.18 -9.32 -15.16
CA SER A 382 -16.38 -8.68 -15.75
C SER A 382 -16.07 -7.85 -16.98
N LEU A 383 -14.80 -7.41 -17.11
CA LEU A 383 -14.34 -6.61 -18.23
C LEU A 383 -14.37 -7.44 -19.52
N GLU A 384 -14.79 -6.81 -20.60
CA GLU A 384 -14.85 -7.43 -21.93
C GLU A 384 -13.46 -7.87 -22.41
N VAL A 385 -13.40 -9.08 -22.96
CA VAL A 385 -12.21 -9.67 -23.58
C VAL A 385 -12.57 -10.15 -24.99
N ALA A 386 -12.32 -9.31 -25.99
CA ALA A 386 -12.61 -9.62 -27.39
C ALA A 386 -11.36 -10.09 -28.16
N CYS A 387 -10.17 -9.69 -27.71
CA CYS A 387 -8.90 -10.02 -28.35
C CYS A 387 -7.76 -10.29 -27.35
N LEU A 388 -6.59 -10.64 -27.89
CA LEU A 388 -5.39 -10.92 -27.09
C LEU A 388 -4.97 -9.69 -26.27
N GLU A 389 -5.07 -8.49 -26.84
CA GLU A 389 -4.71 -7.23 -26.18
C GLU A 389 -5.58 -6.98 -24.94
N ASP A 390 -6.87 -7.31 -25.01
CA ASP A 390 -7.75 -7.25 -23.85
C ASP A 390 -7.32 -8.24 -22.78
N ALA A 391 -7.03 -9.50 -23.15
CA ALA A 391 -6.57 -10.51 -22.21
C ALA A 391 -5.26 -10.09 -21.51
N LEU A 392 -4.30 -9.54 -22.28
CA LEU A 392 -3.05 -8.99 -21.75
C LEU A 392 -3.29 -7.81 -20.80
N ARG A 393 -4.30 -6.98 -21.07
CA ARG A 393 -4.71 -5.90 -20.17
C ARG A 393 -5.24 -6.44 -18.83
N ILE A 394 -6.07 -7.49 -18.84
CA ILE A 394 -6.54 -8.15 -17.60
C ILE A 394 -5.37 -8.74 -16.81
N ILE A 395 -4.45 -9.40 -17.50
CA ILE A 395 -3.22 -9.93 -16.89
C ILE A 395 -2.43 -8.79 -16.23
N SER A 396 -2.26 -7.66 -16.91
CA SER A 396 -1.55 -6.49 -16.38
C SER A 396 -2.20 -5.84 -15.15
N TYR A 397 -3.51 -6.04 -14.95
CA TYR A 397 -4.21 -5.60 -13.74
C TYR A 397 -3.92 -6.56 -12.59
N TYR A 398 -4.02 -7.87 -12.83
CA TYR A 398 -3.69 -8.88 -11.84
C TYR A 398 -2.21 -8.85 -11.42
N GLU A 399 -1.32 -8.53 -12.35
CA GLU A 399 0.11 -8.32 -12.09
C GLU A 399 0.39 -7.21 -11.06
N LYS A 400 -0.53 -6.27 -10.83
CA LYS A 400 -0.36 -5.19 -9.84
C LYS A 400 -0.73 -5.60 -8.42
N ARG A 401 -1.30 -6.80 -8.21
CA ARG A 401 -1.78 -7.27 -6.89
C ARG A 401 -0.70 -7.20 -5.81
N TRP A 402 0.57 -7.44 -6.13
CA TRP A 402 1.68 -7.38 -5.17
C TRP A 402 1.83 -6.02 -4.46
N LEU A 403 1.28 -4.92 -4.99
CA LEU A 403 1.32 -3.61 -4.33
C LEU A 403 0.60 -3.62 -2.97
N ILE A 404 -0.47 -4.42 -2.80
CA ILE A 404 -1.09 -4.57 -1.47
C ILE A 404 -0.19 -5.35 -0.50
N GLU A 405 0.64 -6.26 -1.00
CA GLU A 405 1.65 -6.95 -0.18
C GLU A 405 2.79 -5.99 0.22
N GLU A 406 3.18 -5.05 -0.66
CA GLU A 406 4.05 -3.94 -0.26
C GLU A 406 3.42 -3.08 0.84
N TRP A 407 2.12 -2.80 0.74
CA TRP A 407 1.39 -2.05 1.77
C TRP A 407 1.32 -2.84 3.09
N HIS A 408 1.06 -4.14 3.07
CA HIS A 408 1.13 -5.01 4.26
C HIS A 408 2.51 -4.91 4.93
N LYS A 409 3.59 -4.95 4.14
CA LYS A 409 4.95 -4.82 4.64
C LYS A 409 5.21 -3.42 5.21
N ALA A 410 4.67 -2.36 4.60
CA ALA A 410 4.77 -1.01 5.12
C ALA A 410 4.02 -0.85 6.45
N LEU A 411 2.84 -1.44 6.60
CA LEU A 411 2.11 -1.44 7.86
C LEU A 411 2.86 -2.19 8.96
N LYS A 412 3.33 -3.41 8.67
CA LYS A 412 3.97 -4.26 9.70
C LYS A 412 5.38 -3.81 10.05
N SER A 413 6.23 -3.59 9.05
CA SER A 413 7.65 -3.29 9.26
C SER A 413 7.98 -1.81 9.17
N GLY A 414 7.26 -1.04 8.36
CA GLY A 414 7.48 0.41 8.24
C GLY A 414 6.80 1.21 9.35
N CYS A 415 5.66 0.72 9.83
CA CYS A 415 4.87 1.36 10.88
C CYS A 415 4.91 0.58 12.21
N SER A 416 5.65 -0.52 12.29
CA SER A 416 5.79 -1.34 13.49
C SER A 416 4.45 -1.69 14.16
N ALA A 417 3.40 -1.94 13.36
CA ALA A 417 2.04 -2.10 13.86
C ALA A 417 1.90 -3.22 14.92
N ALA A 418 2.71 -4.28 14.81
CA ALA A 418 2.75 -5.38 15.76
C ALA A 418 3.57 -5.08 17.04
N ASP A 419 4.45 -4.08 17.02
CA ASP A 419 5.40 -3.83 18.11
C ASP A 419 4.84 -2.90 19.20
N HIS A 420 3.75 -2.19 18.92
CA HIS A 420 3.12 -1.27 19.88
C HIS A 420 2.57 -2.03 21.10
N GLN A 421 2.95 -1.60 22.31
CA GLN A 421 2.70 -2.32 23.56
C GLN A 421 1.40 -1.91 24.30
N LEU A 422 0.36 -1.49 23.57
CA LEU A 422 -0.96 -1.25 24.17
C LEU A 422 -1.56 -2.59 24.64
N LYS A 423 -2.23 -2.57 25.80
CA LYS A 423 -2.71 -3.79 26.50
C LYS A 423 -4.18 -4.15 26.25
N ALA A 424 -4.86 -3.43 25.36
CA ALA A 424 -6.25 -3.69 25.02
C ALA A 424 -6.45 -3.59 23.50
N SER A 425 -7.26 -4.49 22.95
CA SER A 425 -7.47 -4.64 21.52
C SER A 425 -8.01 -3.36 20.89
N HIS A 426 -9.04 -2.74 21.47
CA HIS A 426 -9.64 -1.51 20.93
C HIS A 426 -8.62 -0.37 20.75
N ARG A 427 -7.63 -0.27 21.66
CA ARG A 427 -6.55 0.73 21.56
C ARG A 427 -5.58 0.41 20.42
N LEU A 428 -5.25 -0.86 20.22
CA LEU A 428 -4.39 -1.33 19.13
C LEU A 428 -5.08 -1.19 17.78
N GLU A 429 -6.37 -1.52 17.72
CA GLU A 429 -7.22 -1.34 16.54
C GLU A 429 -7.32 0.14 16.16
N ALA A 430 -7.61 1.03 17.13
CA ALA A 430 -7.63 2.47 16.89
C ALA A 430 -6.29 2.97 16.33
N LEU A 431 -5.17 2.60 16.96
CA LEU A 431 -3.84 2.97 16.48
C LEU A 431 -3.59 2.41 15.07
N THR A 432 -4.00 1.17 14.81
CA THR A 432 -3.83 0.53 13.50
C THR A 432 -4.62 1.24 12.41
N GLY A 433 -5.78 1.83 12.71
CA GLY A 433 -6.51 2.70 11.77
C GLY A 433 -5.67 3.89 11.32
N LEU A 434 -4.92 4.51 12.24
CA LEU A 434 -3.97 5.58 11.92
C LEU A 434 -2.78 5.03 11.11
N LEU A 435 -2.15 3.95 11.58
CA LEU A 435 -0.97 3.36 10.94
C LEU A 435 -1.26 2.83 9.53
N SER A 436 -2.48 2.34 9.26
CA SER A 436 -2.91 1.93 7.92
C SER A 436 -2.75 3.06 6.89
N VAL A 437 -3.11 4.28 7.29
CA VAL A 437 -3.01 5.48 6.44
C VAL A 437 -1.55 5.97 6.36
N VAL A 438 -0.79 5.88 7.45
CA VAL A 438 0.67 6.16 7.42
C VAL A 438 1.40 5.18 6.48
N ALA A 439 1.01 3.91 6.45
CA ALA A 439 1.60 2.93 5.56
C ALA A 439 1.37 3.28 4.07
N VAL A 440 0.20 3.84 3.72
CA VAL A 440 -0.05 4.39 2.37
C VAL A 440 0.96 5.48 2.03
N ARG A 441 1.20 6.42 2.95
CA ARG A 441 2.18 7.51 2.75
C ARG A 441 3.56 6.97 2.43
N LEU A 442 4.02 5.92 3.11
CA LEU A 442 5.33 5.30 2.84
C LEU A 442 5.45 4.81 1.39
N LEU A 443 4.38 4.22 0.84
CA LEU A 443 4.33 3.77 -0.55
C LEU A 443 4.28 4.96 -1.51
N GLN A 444 3.49 5.98 -1.21
CA GLN A 444 3.35 7.16 -2.06
C GLN A 444 4.67 7.92 -2.22
N LEU A 445 5.51 7.99 -1.17
CA LEU A 445 6.84 8.61 -1.23
C LEU A 445 7.76 7.97 -2.30
N LYS A 446 7.59 6.68 -2.61
CA LYS A 446 8.31 6.00 -3.72
C LYS A 446 7.80 6.45 -5.09
N GLY A 447 6.51 6.77 -5.20
CA GLY A 447 5.85 7.14 -6.46
C GLY A 447 6.22 8.54 -6.96
N ILE A 448 6.48 9.48 -6.06
CA ILE A 448 6.79 10.89 -6.39
C ILE A 448 8.00 10.99 -7.32
N ALA A 449 9.08 10.28 -7.00
CA ALA A 449 10.33 10.31 -7.77
C ALA A 449 10.20 9.80 -9.21
N ARG A 450 9.21 8.94 -9.48
CA ARG A 450 9.09 8.21 -10.74
C ARG A 450 8.13 8.86 -11.72
N SER A 451 7.13 9.56 -11.21
CA SER A 451 6.03 10.11 -12.00
C SER A 451 6.40 11.46 -12.63
N GLU A 452 7.16 12.31 -11.92
CA GLU A 452 7.61 13.61 -12.40
C GLU A 452 9.10 13.84 -12.06
N PRO A 453 10.04 13.11 -12.70
CA PRO A 453 11.44 13.07 -12.28
C PRO A 453 12.15 14.43 -12.36
N GLU A 454 11.81 15.25 -13.36
CA GLU A 454 12.42 16.55 -13.63
C GLU A 454 11.75 17.72 -12.88
N ARG A 455 10.63 17.48 -12.20
CA ARG A 455 9.97 18.54 -11.42
C ARG A 455 10.92 19.08 -10.36
N PRO A 456 11.01 20.40 -10.14
CA PRO A 456 11.88 20.95 -9.11
C PRO A 456 11.62 20.31 -7.74
N ALA A 457 12.68 19.81 -7.10
CA ALA A 457 12.58 19.09 -5.83
C ALA A 457 11.92 19.90 -4.71
N ILE A 458 12.07 21.23 -4.75
CA ILE A 458 11.45 22.16 -3.80
C ILE A 458 9.92 22.23 -3.90
N GLU A 459 9.35 21.77 -5.02
CA GLU A 459 7.91 21.64 -5.18
C GLU A 459 7.41 20.28 -4.66
N ALA A 460 8.28 19.27 -4.57
CA ALA A 460 7.96 17.94 -4.08
C ALA A 460 8.30 17.74 -2.59
N ALA A 461 9.26 18.49 -2.05
CA ALA A 461 9.71 18.43 -0.66
C ALA A 461 9.98 19.85 -0.12
N PRO A 462 9.81 20.09 1.20
CA PRO A 462 10.01 21.44 1.73
C PRO A 462 11.45 21.93 1.47
N PRO A 463 11.65 23.20 1.05
CA PRO A 463 12.95 23.70 0.60
C PRO A 463 14.12 23.44 1.55
N LYS A 464 13.87 23.50 2.86
CA LYS A 464 14.86 23.21 3.91
C LYS A 464 15.40 21.77 3.85
N TYR A 465 14.57 20.79 3.51
CA TYR A 465 14.99 19.39 3.39
C TYR A 465 15.93 19.21 2.21
N VAL A 466 15.60 19.84 1.08
CA VAL A 466 16.44 19.84 -0.12
C VAL A 466 17.80 20.49 0.18
N ALA A 467 17.79 21.65 0.86
CA ALA A 467 19.00 22.38 1.23
C ALA A 467 19.91 21.58 2.19
N VAL A 468 19.35 21.02 3.27
CA VAL A 468 20.09 20.24 4.27
C VAL A 468 20.63 18.95 3.65
N LEU A 469 19.83 18.24 2.85
CA LEU A 469 20.31 17.02 2.18
C LEU A 469 21.46 17.34 1.24
N ARG A 470 21.34 18.38 0.42
CA ARG A 470 22.42 18.82 -0.48
C ARG A 470 23.70 19.14 0.28
N ALA A 471 23.59 19.93 1.36
CA ALA A 471 24.73 20.29 2.20
C ALA A 471 25.40 19.05 2.82
N PHE A 472 24.61 18.12 3.33
CA PHE A 472 25.11 16.87 3.91
C PHE A 472 25.81 15.98 2.87
N ARG A 473 25.24 15.87 1.66
CA ARG A 473 25.76 15.01 0.59
C ARG A 473 26.99 15.59 -0.12
N ARG A 474 27.28 16.88 0.06
CA ARG A 474 28.41 17.59 -0.58
C ARG A 474 28.44 17.40 -2.10
N THR A 475 27.27 17.39 -2.71
CA THR A 475 27.11 17.17 -4.14
C THR A 475 27.59 18.39 -4.92
N THR A 476 28.33 18.17 -6.01
CA THR A 476 28.81 19.22 -6.91
C THR A 476 27.80 19.62 -7.98
N GLU A 477 26.65 18.94 -8.06
CA GLU A 477 25.62 19.20 -9.06
C GLU A 477 24.89 20.52 -8.81
N ALA A 478 24.67 21.28 -9.88
CA ALA A 478 24.02 22.59 -9.85
C ALA A 478 22.52 22.49 -9.52
N LEU A 479 21.98 23.53 -8.88
CA LEU A 479 20.54 23.68 -8.68
C LEU A 479 19.84 24.19 -9.96
N PRO A 480 18.52 23.95 -10.08
CA PRO A 480 17.66 23.22 -9.15
C PRO A 480 17.77 21.70 -9.31
N TRP A 481 17.70 20.96 -8.20
CA TRP A 481 17.57 19.50 -8.24
C TRP A 481 16.20 19.10 -8.77
N GLY A 482 16.16 18.08 -9.61
CA GLY A 482 14.94 17.36 -9.93
C GLY A 482 14.46 16.49 -8.77
N THR A 483 13.17 16.19 -8.76
CA THR A 483 12.52 15.33 -7.77
C THR A 483 13.16 13.94 -7.73
N TYR A 484 13.49 13.36 -8.89
CA TYR A 484 14.19 12.07 -8.95
C TYR A 484 15.52 12.10 -8.20
N GLN A 485 16.34 13.12 -8.45
CA GLN A 485 17.64 13.29 -7.83
C GLN A 485 17.50 13.40 -6.30
N PHE A 486 16.60 14.25 -5.82
CA PHE A 486 16.37 14.43 -4.39
C PHE A 486 16.01 13.10 -3.70
N PHE A 487 15.02 12.36 -4.22
CA PHE A 487 14.62 11.09 -3.62
C PHE A 487 15.68 9.99 -3.76
N ARG A 488 16.50 10.02 -4.81
CA ARG A 488 17.62 9.09 -4.97
C ARG A 488 18.72 9.36 -3.96
N GLU A 489 19.11 10.61 -3.74
CA GLU A 489 20.08 10.99 -2.70
C GLU A 489 19.54 10.75 -1.28
N LEU A 490 18.24 10.98 -1.09
CA LEU A 490 17.57 10.64 0.16
C LEU A 490 17.63 9.14 0.43
N ALA A 491 17.33 8.32 -0.57
CA ALA A 491 17.43 6.87 -0.42
C ALA A 491 18.87 6.43 -0.10
N LYS A 492 19.89 7.09 -0.66
CA LYS A 492 21.30 6.83 -0.32
C LYS A 492 21.60 7.12 1.14
N LEU A 493 21.07 8.22 1.69
CA LEU A 493 21.13 8.49 3.13
C LEU A 493 20.48 7.35 3.96
N GLY A 494 19.42 6.74 3.42
CA GLY A 494 18.75 5.57 3.98
C GLY A 494 19.42 4.21 3.71
N GLY A 495 20.58 4.17 3.06
CA GLY A 495 21.36 2.95 2.81
C GLY A 495 21.22 2.35 1.40
N PHE A 496 20.58 3.03 0.47
CA PHE A 496 20.62 2.63 -0.95
C PHE A 496 22.02 2.91 -1.53
N LEU A 497 22.70 1.88 -2.06
CA LEU A 497 24.07 2.06 -2.57
C LEU A 497 24.10 2.73 -3.95
N GLY A 498 23.07 2.51 -4.78
CA GLY A 498 22.97 3.11 -6.10
C GLY A 498 24.05 2.65 -7.09
N ARG A 499 24.54 1.40 -6.96
CA ARG A 499 25.52 0.81 -7.87
C ARG A 499 24.88 0.51 -9.24
N LYS A 500 25.73 0.30 -10.25
CA LYS A 500 25.27 -0.10 -11.59
C LYS A 500 24.49 -1.41 -11.49
N GLY A 501 23.21 -1.38 -11.86
CA GLY A 501 22.30 -2.54 -11.81
C GLY A 501 21.48 -2.69 -10.52
N ASP A 502 21.67 -1.86 -9.48
CA ASP A 502 20.84 -1.89 -8.27
C ASP A 502 19.37 -1.48 -8.54
N GLY A 503 19.10 -0.84 -9.69
CA GLY A 503 17.77 -0.37 -10.09
C GLY A 503 17.35 0.90 -9.35
N GLU A 504 16.08 0.95 -8.97
CA GLU A 504 15.45 2.09 -8.29
C GLU A 504 15.29 1.85 -6.79
N PRO A 505 15.40 2.89 -5.95
CA PRO A 505 15.23 2.75 -4.51
C PRO A 505 13.81 2.29 -4.16
N GLY A 506 13.71 1.50 -3.09
CA GLY A 506 12.44 1.07 -2.51
C GLY A 506 11.94 2.05 -1.45
N TRP A 507 10.67 1.89 -1.05
CA TRP A 507 10.07 2.75 -0.01
C TRP A 507 10.85 2.69 1.32
N GLN A 508 11.44 1.53 1.66
CA GLN A 508 12.19 1.35 2.91
C GLN A 508 13.44 2.24 2.99
N THR A 509 14.22 2.33 1.90
CA THR A 509 15.43 3.16 1.88
C THR A 509 15.08 4.63 1.79
N ILE A 510 14.05 5.00 1.03
CA ILE A 510 13.53 6.38 0.99
C ILE A 510 13.08 6.81 2.39
N TRP A 511 12.28 5.99 3.06
CA TRP A 511 11.77 6.27 4.40
C TRP A 511 12.88 6.39 5.46
N ARG A 512 13.83 5.44 5.50
CA ARG A 512 15.00 5.55 6.40
C ARG A 512 15.81 6.81 6.13
N GLY A 513 15.95 7.19 4.86
CA GLY A 513 16.56 8.44 4.45
C GLY A 513 15.80 9.65 5.00
N TRP A 514 14.47 9.64 4.86
CA TRP A 514 13.59 10.69 5.37
C TRP A 514 13.76 10.91 6.87
N MET A 515 13.71 9.84 7.67
CA MET A 515 13.89 9.94 9.12
C MET A 515 15.24 10.55 9.51
N LYS A 516 16.33 10.14 8.84
CA LYS A 516 17.65 10.71 9.08
C LYS A 516 17.72 12.17 8.68
N LEU A 517 17.16 12.52 7.52
CA LEU A 517 17.14 13.90 7.04
C LEU A 517 16.33 14.80 7.98
N GLN A 518 15.21 14.31 8.50
CA GLN A 518 14.42 15.04 9.50
C GLN A 518 15.26 15.43 10.71
N ALA A 519 16.01 14.49 11.29
CA ALA A 519 16.86 14.76 12.45
C ALA A 519 17.94 15.80 12.14
N MET A 520 18.48 15.79 10.91
CA MET A 520 19.44 16.80 10.45
C MET A 520 18.78 18.18 10.30
N VAL A 521 17.57 18.24 9.73
CA VAL A 521 16.80 19.48 9.59
C VAL A 521 16.47 20.07 10.97
N GLN A 522 16.04 19.22 11.92
CA GLN A 522 15.83 19.64 13.31
C GLN A 522 17.11 20.20 13.93
N GLY A 523 18.24 19.53 13.74
CA GLY A 523 19.55 20.03 14.20
C GLY A 523 19.89 21.41 13.63
N ALA A 524 19.70 21.61 12.32
CA ALA A 524 19.93 22.90 11.67
C ALA A 524 18.98 24.01 12.17
N GLU A 525 17.73 23.67 12.47
CA GLU A 525 16.77 24.61 13.05
C GLU A 525 17.12 24.99 14.50
N LEU A 526 17.69 24.06 15.27
CA LEU A 526 18.18 24.36 16.60
C LEU A 526 19.39 25.30 16.55
N ASP A 527 20.32 25.08 15.63
CA ASP A 527 21.52 25.92 15.45
C ASP A 527 21.15 27.39 15.21
N LEU A 528 20.16 27.63 14.34
CA LEU A 528 19.59 28.97 14.08
C LEU A 528 18.91 29.64 15.28
N ARG A 529 18.62 28.89 16.35
CA ARG A 529 18.04 29.43 17.61
C ARG A 529 19.08 29.59 18.71
N LEU A 530 20.27 29.03 18.52
CA LEU A 530 21.41 29.17 19.43
C LEU A 530 22.25 30.41 19.09
N GLU A 531 22.19 30.87 17.85
CA GLU A 531 22.57 32.22 17.42
C GLU A 531 21.53 33.26 17.86
#